data_AF-A0AAD4DD04-F1
#
_entry.id   AF-A0AAD4DD04-F1
#
_cell.length_a   1.000
_cell.length_b   1.000
_cell.length_c   1.000
_cell.angle_alpha   90.00
_cell.angle_beta   90.00
_cell.angle_gamma   90.00
#
_symmetry.space_group_name_H-M   'P 1'
#
loop_
_entity.id
_entity.type
_entity.pdbx_description
1 polymer ?
#
loop_
_entity_poly.entity_id
_entity_poly.type
_entity_poly.pdbx_seq_one_letter_code
_entity_poly.pdbx_strand_id
1 'polypeptide(L)'
;MNHDIVPARSVIGTFYSNLLKLDTKDLNNIDIKEHPKWGRRLIDAERKRRKSSGNTAPTKAERSGIISIGEGMAKNLSLTVKSRDPMSSSWSLYPELFESVDVHLKKPFTFYNVDDSGVHALKEYDTFVSGVFLCNKRCSKREWSSGKIAISIRLYDYDQYNACIHHQRCRGCNALSRPTLDADTYGERVSYRLNKW
;
A
#
# COMPACT_ATOMS: atom_id res chain seq x y z
N MET A 1 -16.26 27.72 -11.85
CA MET A 1 -16.26 26.35 -11.30
C MET A 1 -15.24 25.54 -12.09
N ASN A 2 -13.98 25.50 -11.64
CA ASN A 2 -12.97 24.65 -12.27
C ASN A 2 -13.10 23.25 -11.64
N HIS A 3 -13.61 22.30 -12.41
CA HIS A 3 -13.46 20.89 -12.08
C HIS A 3 -11.97 20.57 -12.13
N ASP A 4 -11.32 20.49 -10.97
CA ASP A 4 -9.91 20.08 -10.84
C ASP A 4 -9.79 18.60 -11.24
N ILE A 5 -9.67 18.35 -12.54
CA ILE A 5 -9.32 17.04 -13.09
C ILE A 5 -7.93 16.70 -12.56
N VAL A 6 -7.83 15.58 -11.85
CA VAL A 6 -6.54 15.03 -11.43
C VAL A 6 -5.81 14.58 -12.70
N PRO A 7 -4.62 15.13 -13.02
CA PRO A 7 -3.93 14.79 -14.24
C PRO A 7 -3.23 13.43 -14.13
N ALA A 8 -2.84 12.86 -15.26
CA ALA A 8 -2.12 11.59 -15.30
C ALA A 8 -0.83 11.63 -14.45
N ARG A 9 -0.45 10.47 -13.90
CA ARG A 9 0.74 10.29 -13.06
C ARG A 9 2.02 10.86 -13.68
N SER A 10 2.17 10.78 -15.00
CA SER A 10 3.30 11.34 -15.75
C SER A 10 3.39 12.87 -15.61
N VAL A 11 2.26 13.58 -15.66
CA VAL A 11 2.18 15.03 -15.49
C VAL A 11 2.56 15.43 -14.07
N ILE A 12 2.05 14.70 -13.08
CA ILE A 12 2.38 14.90 -11.66
C ILE A 12 3.86 14.63 -11.42
N GLY A 13 4.41 13.58 -12.01
CA GLY A 13 5.83 13.23 -11.94
C GLY A 13 6.75 14.28 -12.57
N THR A 14 6.35 14.87 -13.70
CA THR A 14 7.08 15.97 -14.34
C THR A 14 7.06 17.22 -13.47
N PHE A 15 5.89 17.59 -12.94
CA PHE A 15 5.75 18.71 -12.02
C PHE A 15 6.64 18.54 -10.78
N TYR A 16 6.60 17.35 -10.15
CA TYR A 16 7.46 17.06 -9.01
C TYR A 16 8.95 17.14 -9.34
N SER A 17 9.35 16.63 -10.52
CA SER A 17 10.75 16.73 -10.97
C SER A 17 11.22 18.17 -11.13
N ASN A 18 10.34 19.09 -11.51
CA ASN A 18 10.66 20.51 -11.58
C ASN A 18 10.76 21.15 -10.19
N LEU A 19 9.90 20.76 -9.23
CA LEU A 19 10.04 21.21 -7.83
C LEU A 19 11.39 20.82 -7.23
N LEU A 20 11.92 19.64 -7.57
CA LEU A 20 13.22 19.17 -7.09
C LEU A 20 14.41 20.00 -7.59
N LYS A 21 14.25 20.76 -8.68
CA LYS A 21 15.29 21.64 -9.20
C LYS A 21 15.38 22.97 -8.44
N LEU A 22 14.32 23.33 -7.71
CA LEU A 22 14.26 24.56 -6.93
C LEU A 22 15.07 24.41 -5.63
N ASP A 23 15.71 25.47 -5.19
CA ASP A 23 16.26 25.53 -3.85
C ASP A 23 15.15 25.71 -2.79
N THR A 24 15.52 25.67 -1.51
CA THR A 24 14.54 25.79 -0.41
C THR A 24 13.85 27.16 -0.37
N LYS A 25 14.55 28.22 -0.78
CA LYS A 25 14.04 29.59 -0.77
C LYS A 25 13.00 29.77 -1.87
N ASP A 26 13.32 29.31 -3.08
CA ASP A 26 12.43 29.35 -4.24
C ASP A 26 11.19 28.50 -4.02
N LEU A 27 11.34 27.29 -3.45
CA LEU A 27 10.20 26.43 -3.11
C LEU A 27 9.24 27.08 -2.11
N ASN A 28 9.76 27.79 -1.11
CA ASN A 28 8.94 28.49 -0.12
C ASN A 28 8.26 29.74 -0.67
N ASN A 29 8.81 30.34 -1.74
CA ASN A 29 8.24 31.51 -2.40
C ASN A 29 7.18 31.19 -3.46
N ILE A 30 6.94 29.92 -3.78
CA ILE A 30 5.87 29.54 -4.71
C ILE A 30 4.50 29.97 -4.16
N ASP A 31 3.76 30.75 -4.95
CA ASP A 31 2.36 31.07 -4.67
C ASP A 31 1.47 29.85 -4.96
N ILE A 32 1.03 29.20 -3.89
CA ILE A 32 0.17 28.03 -3.97
C ILE A 32 -1.19 28.31 -4.62
N LYS A 33 -1.67 29.56 -4.62
CA LYS A 33 -3.00 29.90 -5.17
C LYS A 33 -3.05 29.73 -6.68
N GLU A 34 -1.93 29.96 -7.37
CA GLU A 34 -1.77 29.81 -8.82
C GLU A 34 -1.75 28.35 -9.29
N HIS A 35 -1.65 27.40 -8.36
CA HIS A 35 -1.63 25.97 -8.68
C HIS A 35 -2.99 25.31 -8.48
N PRO A 36 -3.35 24.30 -9.31
CA PRO A 36 -4.51 23.45 -9.06
C PRO A 36 -4.34 22.65 -7.75
N LYS A 37 -5.44 22.15 -7.18
CA LYS A 37 -5.42 21.47 -5.87
C LYS A 37 -4.37 20.36 -5.76
N TRP A 38 -4.18 19.55 -6.79
CA TRP A 38 -3.16 18.50 -6.81
C TRP A 38 -1.73 19.06 -6.75
N GLY A 39 -1.47 20.19 -7.42
CA GLY A 39 -0.18 20.87 -7.44
C GLY A 39 0.15 21.49 -6.09
N ARG A 40 -0.85 22.11 -5.43
CA ARG A 40 -0.72 22.62 -4.05
C ARG A 40 -0.27 21.53 -3.09
N ARG A 41 -0.92 20.37 -3.16
CA ARG A 41 -0.59 19.21 -2.32
C ARG A 41 0.85 18.74 -2.55
N LEU A 42 1.35 18.75 -3.79
CA LEU A 42 2.74 18.40 -4.08
C LEU A 42 3.74 19.40 -3.48
N ILE A 43 3.47 20.69 -3.63
CA ILE A 43 4.30 21.75 -3.07
C ILE A 43 4.37 21.62 -1.55
N ASP A 44 3.22 21.45 -0.89
CA ASP A 44 3.15 21.30 0.56
C ASP A 44 3.85 20.01 1.04
N ALA A 45 3.69 18.91 0.30
CA ALA A 45 4.38 17.66 0.60
C ALA A 45 5.90 17.79 0.48
N GLU A 46 6.41 18.45 -0.57
CA GLU A 46 7.85 18.67 -0.74
C GLU A 46 8.41 19.64 0.31
N ARG A 47 7.70 20.71 0.66
CA ARG A 47 8.07 21.60 1.77
C ARG A 47 8.19 20.83 3.08
N LYS A 48 7.20 19.97 3.36
CA LYS A 48 7.20 19.11 4.55
C LYS A 48 8.37 18.13 4.53
N ARG A 49 8.69 17.53 3.38
CA ARG A 49 9.85 16.64 3.22
C ARG A 49 11.15 17.37 3.52
N ARG A 50 11.38 18.53 2.91
CA ARG A 50 12.61 19.32 3.13
C ARG A 50 12.77 19.79 4.56
N LYS A 51 11.67 20.04 5.27
CA LYS A 51 11.70 20.33 6.72
C LYS A 51 12.26 19.17 7.55
N SER A 52 12.04 17.92 7.13
CA SER A 52 12.51 16.73 7.86
C SER A 52 13.86 16.20 7.36
N SER A 53 14.09 16.20 6.05
CA SER A 53 15.24 15.53 5.40
C SER A 53 16.26 16.51 4.79
N GLY A 54 16.04 17.83 4.94
CA GLY A 54 16.85 18.86 4.30
C GLY A 54 16.69 18.91 2.77
N ASN A 55 17.61 19.58 2.09
CA ASN A 55 17.58 19.73 0.62
C ASN A 55 18.17 18.53 -0.13
N THR A 56 18.22 17.36 0.50
CA THR A 56 18.74 16.14 -0.12
C THR A 56 17.74 15.62 -1.17
N ALA A 57 18.26 14.91 -2.17
CA ALA A 57 17.41 14.27 -3.18
C ALA A 57 16.48 13.23 -2.51
N PRO A 58 15.19 13.19 -2.88
CA PRO A 58 14.25 12.24 -2.30
C PRO A 58 14.61 10.80 -2.72
N THR A 59 14.45 9.88 -1.80
CA THR A 59 14.47 8.44 -2.08
C THR A 59 13.36 8.05 -3.05
N LYS A 60 13.47 6.87 -3.69
CA LYS A 60 12.44 6.33 -4.57
C LYS A 60 11.07 6.21 -3.88
N ALA A 61 11.07 5.89 -2.58
CA ALA A 61 9.86 5.79 -1.77
C ALA A 61 9.24 7.15 -1.48
N GLU A 62 10.03 8.15 -1.06
CA GLU A 62 9.55 9.52 -0.85
C GLU A 62 8.98 10.12 -2.13
N ARG A 63 9.67 9.91 -3.26
CA ARG A 63 9.21 10.36 -4.58
C ARG A 63 7.88 9.73 -4.95
N SER A 64 7.72 8.42 -4.76
CA SER A 64 6.45 7.73 -5.04
C SER A 64 5.32 8.23 -4.14
N GLY A 65 5.58 8.41 -2.84
CA GLY A 65 4.60 8.92 -1.89
C GLY A 65 4.13 10.34 -2.19
N ILE A 66 5.04 11.23 -2.59
CA ILE A 66 4.70 12.61 -2.96
C ILE A 66 3.86 12.67 -4.24
N ILE A 67 4.15 11.81 -5.23
CA ILE A 67 3.33 11.72 -6.45
C ILE A 67 1.91 11.23 -6.10
N SER A 68 1.78 10.24 -5.23
CA SER A 68 0.47 9.72 -4.77
C SER A 68 -0.37 10.75 -3.99
N ILE A 69 0.27 11.72 -3.35
CA ILE A 69 -0.43 12.87 -2.74
C ILE A 69 -1.06 13.77 -3.81
N GLY A 70 -0.37 13.98 -4.95
CA GLY A 70 -0.91 14.73 -6.09
C GLY A 70 -2.12 14.05 -6.71
N GLU A 71 -2.06 12.73 -6.84
CA GLU A 71 -3.16 11.93 -7.35
C GLU A 71 -4.40 11.97 -6.44
N GLY A 72 -4.27 12.50 -5.22
CA GLY A 72 -5.33 12.50 -4.22
C GLY A 72 -5.54 11.15 -3.53
N MET A 73 -4.67 10.18 -3.82
CA MET A 73 -4.65 8.84 -3.23
C MET A 73 -3.99 8.82 -1.84
N ALA A 74 -3.31 9.90 -1.45
CA ALA A 74 -2.74 10.06 -0.10
C ALA A 74 -3.03 11.47 0.42
N LYS A 75 -3.48 11.57 1.69
CA LYS A 75 -3.79 12.86 2.33
C LYS A 75 -2.57 13.52 2.97
N ASN A 76 -1.53 12.76 3.30
CA ASN A 76 -0.36 13.23 4.06
C ASN A 76 0.91 12.49 3.66
N LEU A 77 2.04 13.20 3.69
CA LEU A 77 3.37 12.57 3.58
C LEU A 77 3.72 11.92 4.92
N SER A 78 3.72 10.58 4.98
CA SER A 78 4.25 9.83 6.11
C SER A 78 5.79 9.80 6.01
N LEU A 79 6.45 10.80 6.57
CA LEU A 79 7.92 10.93 6.59
C LEU A 79 8.63 9.95 7.55
N THR A 80 7.98 8.86 7.94
CA THR A 80 8.63 7.83 8.73
C THR A 80 9.25 6.79 7.81
N VAL A 81 10.47 7.07 7.35
CA VAL A 81 11.43 6.01 7.11
C VAL A 81 11.81 5.43 8.48
N LYS A 82 10.98 4.52 8.98
CA LYS A 82 11.58 3.28 9.43
C LYS A 82 11.72 2.48 8.15
N SER A 83 12.95 2.09 7.80
CA SER A 83 13.11 0.82 7.13
C SER A 83 12.29 -0.16 7.97
N ARG A 84 11.07 -0.48 7.51
CA ARG A 84 10.38 -1.62 8.06
C ARG A 84 11.35 -2.73 7.74
N ASP A 85 12.01 -3.26 8.76
CA ASP A 85 12.46 -4.64 8.71
C ASP A 85 11.32 -5.39 8.02
N PRO A 86 11.58 -6.19 6.98
CA PRO A 86 10.55 -6.97 6.30
C PRO A 86 9.68 -7.81 7.27
N MET A 87 10.13 -7.94 8.52
CA MET A 87 9.48 -8.57 9.68
C MET A 87 8.67 -7.67 10.63
N SER A 88 8.61 -6.34 10.43
CA SER A 88 7.93 -5.41 11.36
C SER A 88 6.47 -5.11 11.01
N SER A 89 6.04 -5.45 9.79
CA SER A 89 4.62 -5.40 9.43
C SER A 89 3.93 -6.66 9.95
N SER A 90 2.78 -6.52 10.62
CA SER A 90 1.94 -7.65 11.07
C SER A 90 1.18 -8.33 9.94
N TRP A 91 1.36 -7.88 8.69
CA TRP A 91 0.74 -8.46 7.50
C TRP A 91 1.59 -8.24 6.25
N SER A 92 1.25 -8.93 5.16
CA SER A 92 1.85 -8.71 3.84
C SER A 92 0.85 -8.97 2.71
N LEU A 93 1.10 -8.33 1.57
CA LEU A 93 0.48 -8.67 0.30
C LEU A 93 1.27 -9.82 -0.37
N TYR A 94 0.60 -10.55 -1.25
CA TYR A 94 1.16 -11.66 -2.02
C TYR A 94 0.87 -11.44 -3.52
N PRO A 95 1.52 -10.45 -4.17
CA PRO A 95 1.27 -10.15 -5.58
C PRO A 95 1.47 -11.35 -6.49
N GLU A 96 2.38 -12.26 -6.15
CA GLU A 96 2.66 -13.50 -6.87
C GLU A 96 1.47 -14.47 -6.94
N LEU A 97 0.44 -14.28 -6.11
CA LEU A 97 -0.78 -15.10 -6.12
C LEU A 97 -1.92 -14.49 -6.92
N PHE A 98 -1.71 -13.36 -7.62
CA PHE A 98 -2.80 -12.69 -8.35
C PHE A 98 -3.44 -13.60 -9.40
N GLU A 99 -2.64 -14.39 -10.12
CA GLU A 99 -3.13 -15.31 -11.17
C GLU A 99 -4.09 -16.35 -10.60
N SER A 100 -3.86 -16.80 -9.36
CA SER A 100 -4.77 -17.75 -8.68
C SER A 100 -6.15 -17.15 -8.40
N VAL A 101 -6.26 -15.82 -8.30
CA VAL A 101 -7.55 -15.13 -8.15
C VAL A 101 -8.22 -14.98 -9.52
N ASP A 102 -7.46 -14.56 -10.53
CA ASP A 102 -7.97 -14.18 -11.85
C ASP A 102 -8.71 -15.32 -12.55
N VAL A 103 -8.26 -16.57 -12.39
CA VAL A 103 -8.91 -17.76 -12.97
C VAL A 103 -10.35 -17.98 -12.50
N HIS A 104 -10.75 -17.36 -11.37
CA HIS A 104 -12.09 -17.51 -10.78
C HIS A 104 -12.95 -16.24 -10.88
N LEU A 105 -12.45 -15.15 -11.47
CA LEU A 105 -13.18 -13.88 -11.54
C LEU A 105 -14.24 -13.88 -12.64
N LYS A 106 -15.42 -13.34 -12.35
CA LYS A 106 -16.52 -13.16 -13.32
C LYS A 106 -16.37 -11.89 -14.18
N LYS A 107 -15.52 -10.96 -13.74
CA LYS A 107 -15.20 -9.69 -14.41
C LYS A 107 -13.75 -9.32 -14.09
N PRO A 108 -13.08 -8.48 -14.90
CA PRO A 108 -11.70 -8.08 -14.62
C PRO A 108 -11.63 -7.23 -13.36
N PHE A 109 -10.59 -7.46 -12.56
CA PHE A 109 -10.15 -6.60 -11.46
C PHE A 109 -8.64 -6.37 -11.58
N THR A 110 -8.14 -5.27 -11.03
CA THR A 110 -6.69 -4.98 -11.01
C THR A 110 -6.13 -5.18 -9.61
N PHE A 111 -5.05 -5.95 -9.48
CA PHE A 111 -4.36 -6.08 -8.20
C PHE A 111 -3.67 -4.77 -7.81
N TYR A 112 -4.03 -4.25 -6.64
CA TYR A 112 -3.51 -3.02 -6.07
C TYR A 112 -2.40 -3.31 -5.07
N ASN A 113 -1.15 -3.33 -5.56
CA ASN A 113 0.04 -3.64 -4.76
C ASN A 113 0.48 -2.46 -3.86
N VAL A 114 -0.45 -1.89 -3.11
CA VAL A 114 -0.22 -0.81 -2.16
C VAL A 114 -0.85 -1.20 -0.83
N ASP A 115 -0.04 -1.17 0.23
CA ASP A 115 -0.51 -1.30 1.60
C ASP A 115 -0.80 0.09 2.17
N ASP A 116 -2.04 0.55 1.98
CA ASP A 116 -2.56 1.77 2.60
C ASP A 116 -3.27 1.48 3.93
N SER A 117 -3.10 0.26 4.49
CA SER A 117 -3.83 -0.20 5.67
C SER A 117 -5.37 -0.12 5.55
N GLY A 118 -5.90 -0.14 4.33
CA GLY A 118 -7.35 -0.10 4.07
C GLY A 118 -7.96 1.30 4.17
N VAL A 119 -7.15 2.36 4.32
CA VAL A 119 -7.64 3.75 4.49
C VAL A 119 -8.55 4.20 3.35
N HIS A 120 -8.31 3.70 2.13
CA HIS A 120 -9.10 4.05 0.95
C HIS A 120 -9.97 2.89 0.43
N ALA A 121 -10.12 1.80 1.20
CA ALA A 121 -10.97 0.70 0.80
C ALA A 121 -12.45 1.12 0.81
N LEU A 122 -13.14 0.88 -0.30
CA LEU A 122 -14.59 1.03 -0.42
C LEU A 122 -15.33 -0.07 0.34
N LYS A 123 -14.77 -1.30 0.30
CA LYS A 123 -15.28 -2.47 1.00
C LYS A 123 -14.10 -3.26 1.57
N GLU A 124 -14.28 -3.79 2.76
CA GLU A 124 -13.33 -4.70 3.41
C GLU A 124 -14.07 -5.93 3.94
N TYR A 125 -13.42 -7.08 3.90
CA TYR A 125 -13.97 -8.32 4.42
C TYR A 125 -12.88 -9.20 5.02
N ASP A 126 -13.02 -9.46 6.32
CA ASP A 126 -12.13 -10.35 7.05
C ASP A 126 -12.62 -11.80 6.98
N THR A 127 -11.71 -12.71 6.69
CA THR A 127 -11.98 -14.14 6.63
C THR A 127 -10.72 -14.95 6.86
N PHE A 128 -10.73 -16.22 6.46
CA PHE A 128 -9.60 -17.12 6.55
C PHE A 128 -9.36 -17.85 5.23
N VAL A 129 -8.08 -18.08 4.94
CA VAL A 129 -7.60 -18.98 3.88
C VAL A 129 -6.86 -20.16 4.50
N SER A 130 -6.67 -21.22 3.72
CA SER A 130 -5.85 -22.34 4.15
C SER A 130 -4.37 -22.00 4.01
N GLY A 131 -3.57 -22.46 4.96
CA GLY A 131 -2.13 -22.26 4.91
C GLY A 131 -1.39 -22.96 6.04
N VAL A 132 -0.08 -22.99 5.89
CA VAL A 132 0.85 -23.58 6.85
C VAL A 132 1.55 -22.46 7.60
N PHE A 133 1.57 -22.55 8.92
CA PHE A 133 2.37 -21.67 9.76
C PHE A 133 3.58 -22.41 10.31
N LEU A 134 4.76 -21.86 10.06
CA LEU A 134 6.01 -22.28 10.67
C LEU A 134 6.67 -21.11 11.39
N CYS A 135 6.98 -21.29 12.68
CA CYS A 135 7.73 -20.30 13.43
C CYS A 135 9.13 -20.09 12.83
N ASN A 136 9.52 -18.82 12.66
CA ASN A 136 10.83 -18.41 12.16
C ASN A 136 11.97 -18.58 13.19
N LYS A 137 11.64 -18.83 14.46
CA LYS A 137 12.61 -19.20 15.50
C LYS A 137 12.58 -20.70 15.74
N ARG A 138 13.74 -21.28 16.11
CA ARG A 138 13.79 -22.64 16.69
C ARG A 138 13.02 -22.62 18.00
N CYS A 139 11.87 -23.28 18.05
CA CYS A 139 11.04 -23.43 19.25
C CYS A 139 10.29 -24.75 19.23
N SER A 140 9.96 -25.29 20.41
CA SER A 140 9.29 -26.59 20.58
C SER A 140 7.85 -26.62 20.07
N LYS A 141 7.19 -25.47 19.89
CA LYS A 141 5.81 -25.33 19.39
C LYS A 141 5.78 -24.63 18.03
N ARG A 142 6.55 -25.15 17.07
CA ARG A 142 6.89 -24.46 15.81
C ARG A 142 5.72 -24.37 14.82
N GLU A 143 4.73 -25.24 14.94
CA GLU A 143 3.65 -25.41 13.97
C GLU A 143 2.28 -25.23 14.61
N TRP A 144 1.30 -24.80 13.80
CA TRP A 144 -0.12 -24.76 14.15
C TRP A 144 -0.90 -25.74 13.28
N SER A 145 -1.85 -26.44 13.90
CA SER A 145 -2.68 -27.45 13.23
C SER A 145 -4.02 -26.92 12.70
N SER A 146 -4.41 -25.67 12.98
CA SER A 146 -5.73 -25.18 12.56
C SER A 146 -5.86 -24.99 11.05
N GLY A 147 -4.73 -24.85 10.34
CA GLY A 147 -4.68 -24.59 8.90
C GLY A 147 -5.27 -23.25 8.46
N LYS A 148 -5.72 -22.40 9.39
CA LYS A 148 -6.44 -21.14 9.10
C LYS A 148 -5.50 -19.95 9.25
N ILE A 149 -5.37 -19.17 8.17
CA ILE A 149 -4.63 -17.91 8.14
C ILE A 149 -5.60 -16.76 7.93
N ALA A 150 -5.54 -15.76 8.81
CA ALA A 150 -6.39 -14.58 8.70
C ALA A 150 -6.02 -13.74 7.47
N ILE A 151 -7.04 -13.31 6.73
CA ILE A 151 -6.93 -12.48 5.54
C ILE A 151 -7.96 -11.35 5.60
N SER A 152 -7.57 -10.15 5.16
CA SER A 152 -8.46 -9.02 4.91
C SER A 152 -8.49 -8.74 3.41
N ILE A 153 -9.64 -8.94 2.78
CA ILE A 153 -9.84 -8.68 1.35
C ILE A 153 -10.41 -7.28 1.21
N ARG A 154 -9.85 -6.46 0.33
CA ARG A 154 -10.26 -5.05 0.18
C ARG A 154 -10.53 -4.72 -1.27
N LEU A 155 -11.60 -3.96 -1.50
CA LEU A 155 -11.98 -3.41 -2.79
C LEU A 155 -11.83 -1.89 -2.75
N TYR A 156 -11.29 -1.32 -3.82
CA TYR A 156 -11.02 0.09 -4.02
C TYR A 156 -11.74 0.60 -5.28
N ASP A 157 -11.65 1.91 -5.53
CA ASP A 157 -12.15 2.50 -6.78
C ASP A 157 -11.51 1.84 -8.02
N TYR A 158 -12.17 1.98 -9.17
CA TYR A 158 -11.69 1.45 -10.46
C TYR A 158 -11.47 -0.07 -10.49
N ASP A 159 -12.31 -0.83 -9.77
CA ASP A 159 -12.23 -2.30 -9.69
C ASP A 159 -10.83 -2.79 -9.29
N GLN A 160 -10.20 -2.06 -8.38
CA GLN A 160 -8.92 -2.43 -7.78
C GLN A 160 -9.12 -3.21 -6.50
N TYR A 161 -8.27 -4.20 -6.24
CA TYR A 161 -8.35 -4.99 -5.00
C TYR A 161 -6.98 -5.34 -4.44
N ASN A 162 -6.92 -5.58 -3.14
CA ASN A 162 -5.80 -6.30 -2.54
C ASN A 162 -6.30 -7.29 -1.48
N ALA A 163 -5.41 -8.18 -1.05
CA ALA A 163 -5.70 -9.10 0.04
C ALA A 163 -4.50 -9.14 0.99
N CYS A 164 -4.70 -8.63 2.20
CA CYS A 164 -3.69 -8.57 3.24
C CYS A 164 -3.73 -9.85 4.07
N ILE A 165 -2.58 -10.52 4.16
CA ILE A 165 -2.42 -11.76 4.92
C ILE A 165 -1.74 -11.43 6.23
N HIS A 166 -2.43 -11.70 7.32
CA HIS A 166 -1.93 -11.42 8.66
C HIS A 166 -0.89 -12.45 9.05
N HIS A 167 0.27 -11.97 9.48
CA HIS A 167 1.33 -12.80 10.05
C HIS A 167 0.86 -13.31 11.40
N GLN A 168 1.28 -14.53 11.74
CA GLN A 168 0.82 -15.19 12.95
C GLN A 168 1.92 -15.18 14.01
N ARG A 169 1.52 -15.14 15.28
CA ARG A 169 2.45 -15.21 16.41
C ARG A 169 2.56 -16.65 16.90
N CYS A 170 3.80 -17.11 17.05
CA CYS A 170 4.07 -18.44 17.61
C CYS A 170 3.60 -18.52 19.06
N ARG A 171 2.85 -19.56 19.43
CA ARG A 171 2.40 -19.78 20.82
C ARG A 171 3.54 -20.06 21.81
N GLY A 172 4.67 -20.56 21.31
CA GLY A 172 5.82 -20.90 22.14
C GLY A 172 6.68 -19.69 22.50
N CYS A 173 7.08 -18.90 21.50
CA CYS A 173 8.05 -17.81 21.68
C CYS A 173 7.52 -16.43 21.31
N ASN A 174 6.24 -16.31 20.95
CA ASN A 174 5.56 -15.08 20.55
C ASN A 174 6.18 -14.36 19.34
N ALA A 175 7.11 -15.01 18.63
CA ALA A 175 7.71 -14.47 17.42
C ALA A 175 6.67 -14.41 16.31
N LEU A 176 6.69 -13.29 15.57
CA LEU A 176 5.86 -13.09 14.39
C LEU A 176 6.49 -13.85 13.22
N SER A 177 5.70 -14.64 12.50
CA SER A 177 6.16 -15.35 11.31
C SER A 177 5.16 -15.26 10.17
N ARG A 178 5.68 -15.26 8.95
CA ARG A 178 4.90 -15.27 7.72
C ARG A 178 4.39 -16.68 7.46
N PRO A 179 3.08 -16.86 7.21
CA PRO A 179 2.56 -18.15 6.79
C PRO A 179 2.89 -18.44 5.33
N THR A 180 2.93 -19.71 4.99
CA THR A 180 2.87 -20.19 3.61
C THR A 180 1.41 -20.42 3.27
N LEU A 181 0.96 -19.89 2.14
CA LEU A 181 -0.43 -19.97 1.71
C LEU A 181 -0.61 -21.09 0.70
N ASP A 182 -1.79 -21.69 0.72
CA ASP A 182 -2.26 -22.54 -0.35
C ASP A 182 -2.88 -21.64 -1.45
N ALA A 183 -2.32 -21.71 -2.66
CA ALA A 183 -2.66 -20.79 -3.75
C ALA A 183 -4.12 -20.95 -4.21
N ASP A 184 -4.62 -22.18 -4.28
CA ASP A 184 -5.98 -22.47 -4.74
C ASP A 184 -7.01 -21.92 -3.76
N THR A 185 -6.87 -22.23 -2.47
CA THR A 185 -7.79 -21.70 -1.45
C THR A 185 -7.70 -20.19 -1.28
N TYR A 186 -6.53 -19.58 -1.51
CA TYR A 186 -6.38 -18.14 -1.59
C TYR A 186 -7.19 -17.57 -2.76
N GLY A 187 -6.94 -18.10 -3.96
CA GLY A 187 -7.61 -17.71 -5.21
C GLY A 187 -9.13 -17.79 -5.12
N GLU A 188 -9.65 -18.95 -4.70
CA GLU A 188 -11.09 -19.19 -4.51
C GLU A 188 -11.71 -18.23 -3.49
N ARG A 189 -11.07 -18.02 -2.34
CA ARG A 189 -11.62 -17.18 -1.26
C ARG A 189 -11.69 -15.71 -1.66
N VAL A 190 -10.61 -15.21 -2.27
CA VAL A 190 -10.51 -13.80 -2.71
C VAL A 190 -11.50 -13.55 -3.85
N SER A 191 -11.49 -14.39 -4.88
CA SER A 191 -12.40 -14.26 -6.02
C SER A 191 -13.88 -14.40 -5.63
N TYR A 192 -14.22 -15.33 -4.73
CA TYR A 192 -15.58 -15.47 -4.21
C TYR A 192 -16.08 -14.15 -3.59
N ARG A 193 -15.22 -13.50 -2.81
CA ARG A 193 -15.58 -12.22 -2.17
C ARG A 193 -15.74 -11.10 -3.19
N LEU A 194 -14.82 -11.00 -4.15
CA LEU A 194 -14.87 -9.99 -5.22
C LEU A 194 -16.11 -10.17 -6.11
N ASN A 195 -16.43 -11.40 -6.51
CA ASN A 195 -17.59 -11.74 -7.33
C ASN A 195 -18.94 -11.47 -6.63
N LYS A 196 -18.94 -11.42 -5.29
CA LYS A 196 -20.14 -11.14 -4.49
C LYS A 196 -20.33 -9.64 -4.23
N TRP A 197 -19.33 -8.82 -4.53
CA TRP A 197 -19.41 -7.36 -4.38
C TRP A 197 -19.83 -6.66 -5.65
#